data_AF-A0A642C6K1-F1
#
_entry.id   AF-A0A642C6K1-F1
#
_cell.length_a   1.000
_cell.length_b   1.000
_cell.length_c   1.000
_cell.angle_alpha   90.00
_cell.angle_beta   90.00
_cell.angle_gamma   90.00
#
_symmetry.space_group_name_H-M   'P 1'
#
loop_
_entity.id
_entity.type
_entity.pdbx_description
1 polymer ?
#
loop_
_entity_poly.entity_id
_entity_poly.type
_entity_poly.pdbx_seq_one_letter_code
_entity_poly.pdbx_strand_id
1 'polypeptide(L)'
;MMNKRSLNLLPCVAVLCSCSLPAYAGQSSKKEKKTKPNVIIILADDLGYGDLECYGTTRVHTPNVNRLASEGIRFTNVHATASTS
;
A
#
# COMPACT_ATOMS: atom_id res chain seq x y z
N MET A 1 25.34 -33.17 32.74
CA MET A 1 25.46 -32.51 31.42
C MET A 1 25.08 -31.05 31.59
N MET A 2 26.09 -30.18 31.64
CA MET A 2 25.94 -28.78 32.02
C MET A 2 26.99 -27.94 31.26
N ASN A 3 26.51 -26.85 30.68
CA ASN A 3 27.13 -25.53 30.56
C ASN A 3 28.48 -25.30 29.84
N LYS A 4 28.35 -24.44 28.81
CA LYS A 4 28.84 -23.05 28.69
C LYS A 4 30.36 -22.78 28.69
N ARG A 5 30.75 -22.19 27.55
CA ARG A 5 31.44 -20.89 27.35
C ARG A 5 32.74 -20.65 28.12
N SER A 6 33.84 -20.48 27.38
CA SER A 6 34.74 -19.31 27.46
C SER A 6 35.91 -19.53 26.48
N LEU A 7 36.06 -18.72 25.44
CA LEU A 7 36.66 -17.37 25.44
C LEU A 7 38.20 -17.44 25.38
N ASN A 8 38.75 -17.49 24.17
CA ASN A 8 40.14 -17.16 23.88
C ASN A 8 40.14 -16.20 22.68
N LEU A 9 40.55 -14.95 22.88
CA LEU A 9 41.79 -14.39 22.30
C LEU A 9 41.91 -12.90 22.64
N LEU A 10 42.98 -12.58 23.38
CA LEU A 10 43.52 -11.24 23.59
C LEU A 10 44.30 -10.76 22.33
N PRO A 11 44.84 -9.52 22.26
CA PRO A 11 44.57 -8.55 21.21
C PRO A 11 45.86 -8.02 20.53
N CYS A 12 45.74 -6.90 19.78
CA CYS A 12 46.82 -6.06 19.23
C CYS A 12 47.60 -6.73 18.06
N VAL A 13 47.79 -6.08 16.90
CA VAL A 13 48.62 -4.89 16.71
C VAL A 13 48.14 -4.11 15.48
N ALA A 14 48.16 -2.78 15.62
CA ALA A 14 47.84 -1.80 14.60
C ALA A 14 48.68 -1.94 13.32
N VAL A 15 48.02 -1.91 12.16
CA VAL A 15 48.61 -1.41 10.92
C VAL A 15 47.81 -0.18 10.51
N LEU A 16 48.41 0.97 10.78
CA LEU A 16 48.06 2.28 10.24
C LEU A 16 48.26 2.21 8.72
N CYS A 17 47.18 2.03 7.96
CA CYS A 17 47.18 2.26 6.52
C CYS A 17 46.44 3.58 6.25
N SER A 18 47.23 4.63 6.08
CA SER A 18 46.90 5.88 5.41
C SER A 18 46.42 5.63 3.96
N CYS A 19 45.52 6.48 3.47
CA CYS A 19 44.85 6.46 2.15
C CYS A 19 43.78 5.35 2.04
N SER A 20 42.48 5.62 1.94
CA SER A 20 41.77 6.75 1.34
C SER A 20 40.40 6.85 1.99
N LEU A 21 39.90 8.07 2.18
CA LEU A 21 38.50 8.31 2.54
C LEU A 21 37.61 7.41 1.66
N PRO A 22 36.67 6.61 2.19
CA PRO A 22 35.53 6.25 1.37
C PRO A 22 34.86 7.59 1.11
N ALA A 23 35.10 8.14 -0.08
CA ALA A 23 34.34 9.25 -0.59
C ALA A 23 32.89 8.89 -0.31
N TYR A 24 32.23 9.68 0.53
CA TYR A 24 30.79 9.67 0.69
C TYR A 24 30.29 10.11 -0.69
N ALA A 25 30.24 9.16 -1.62
CA ALA A 25 29.73 9.34 -2.95
C ALA A 25 28.32 9.82 -2.71
N GLY A 26 28.09 11.11 -2.95
CA GLY A 26 26.84 11.76 -2.69
C GLY A 26 25.75 10.89 -3.28
N GLN A 27 24.99 10.23 -2.42
CA GLN A 27 23.75 9.62 -2.85
C GLN A 27 22.87 10.79 -3.24
N SER A 28 22.93 11.16 -4.51
CA SER A 28 21.91 11.94 -5.17
C SER A 28 20.65 11.07 -5.06
N SER A 29 19.88 11.29 -3.99
CA SER A 29 18.58 10.65 -3.86
C SER A 29 17.81 11.11 -5.07
N LYS A 30 17.60 10.21 -6.05
CA LYS A 30 16.61 10.44 -7.09
C LYS A 30 15.30 10.65 -6.34
N LYS A 31 14.90 11.90 -6.22
CA LYS A 31 13.62 12.29 -5.64
C LYS A 31 12.60 11.81 -6.66
N GLU A 32 12.14 10.56 -6.51
CA GLU A 32 11.04 10.05 -7.30
C GLU A 32 9.91 11.05 -7.15
N LYS A 33 9.57 11.72 -8.26
CA LYS A 33 8.38 12.56 -8.31
C LYS A 33 7.22 11.60 -8.21
N LYS A 34 6.78 11.32 -6.97
CA LYS A 34 5.54 10.61 -6.72
C LYS A 34 4.43 11.38 -7.41
N THR A 35 3.99 10.87 -8.55
CA THR A 35 2.86 11.43 -9.28
C THR A 35 1.64 11.24 -8.40
N LYS A 36 0.96 12.34 -8.09
CA LYS A 36 -0.28 12.26 -7.35
C LYS A 36 -1.31 11.50 -8.21
N PRO A 37 -2.09 10.57 -7.62
CA PRO A 37 -3.15 9.92 -8.37
C PRO A 37 -4.22 10.95 -8.75
N ASN A 38 -4.87 10.73 -9.89
CA ASN A 38 -6.11 11.42 -10.20
C ASN A 38 -7.25 10.76 -9.42
N VAL A 39 -8.17 11.56 -8.90
CA VAL A 39 -9.33 11.08 -8.15
C VAL A 39 -10.59 11.49 -8.92
N ILE A 40 -11.44 10.51 -9.22
CA ILE A 40 -12.74 10.72 -9.88
C ILE A 40 -13.82 10.24 -8.92
N ILE A 41 -14.83 11.07 -8.69
CA ILE A 41 -16.01 10.72 -7.90
C ILE A 41 -17.18 10.62 -8.87
N ILE A 42 -17.81 9.46 -8.91
CA ILE A 42 -19.05 9.22 -9.65
C ILE A 42 -20.16 9.15 -8.61
N LEU A 43 -21.11 10.10 -8.69
CA LEU A 43 -22.27 10.16 -7.83
C LEU A 43 -23.51 9.86 -8.69
N ALA A 44 -24.34 8.95 -8.21
CA ALA A 44 -25.65 8.64 -8.80
C ALA A 44 -26.74 9.05 -7.82
N ASP A 45 -27.81 9.61 -8.34
CA ASP A 45 -29.01 9.99 -7.58
C ASP A 45 -29.93 8.78 -7.40
N ASP A 46 -30.62 8.70 -6.26
CA ASP A 46 -31.58 7.64 -5.91
C ASP A 46 -31.12 6.18 -6.14
N LEU A 47 -29.82 5.92 -6.04
CA LEU A 47 -29.28 4.56 -6.19
C LEU A 47 -29.32 3.80 -4.86
N GLY A 48 -30.19 2.78 -4.80
CA GLY A 48 -30.29 1.85 -3.69
C GLY A 48 -29.28 0.72 -3.73
N TYR A 49 -29.05 0.08 -2.58
CA TYR A 49 -28.12 -1.06 -2.46
C TYR A 49 -28.48 -2.22 -3.40
N GLY A 50 -29.77 -2.46 -3.63
CA GLY A 50 -30.27 -3.55 -4.46
C GLY A 50 -30.32 -3.25 -5.96
N ASP A 51 -29.85 -2.10 -6.43
CA ASP A 51 -30.06 -1.69 -7.83
C ASP A 51 -28.94 -2.11 -8.78
N LEU A 52 -27.81 -2.60 -8.26
CA LEU A 52 -26.64 -3.01 -9.05
C LEU A 52 -26.47 -4.53 -9.07
N GLU A 53 -26.09 -5.10 -10.22
CA GLU A 53 -25.90 -6.56 -10.38
C GLU A 53 -24.87 -7.11 -9.40
N CYS A 54 -23.82 -6.33 -9.12
CA CYS A 54 -22.80 -6.69 -8.14
C CYS A 54 -23.36 -6.78 -6.70
N TYR A 55 -24.57 -6.33 -6.42
CA TYR A 55 -25.25 -6.56 -5.13
C TYR A 55 -26.39 -7.60 -5.21
N GLY A 56 -26.53 -8.27 -6.36
CA GLY A 56 -27.38 -9.46 -6.51
C GLY A 56 -28.70 -9.24 -7.24
N THR A 57 -28.96 -8.04 -7.79
CA THR A 57 -30.14 -7.86 -8.65
C THR A 57 -29.99 -8.64 -9.95
N THR A 58 -31.08 -9.20 -10.43
CA THR A 58 -31.16 -9.93 -11.71
C THR A 58 -31.95 -9.16 -12.77
N ARG A 59 -32.47 -7.97 -12.42
CA ARG A 59 -33.38 -7.19 -13.27
C ARG A 59 -32.69 -6.09 -14.07
N VAL A 60 -31.55 -5.60 -13.59
CA VAL A 60 -30.81 -4.48 -14.18
C VAL A 60 -29.49 -5.01 -14.72
N HIS A 61 -29.03 -4.49 -15.86
CA HIS A 61 -27.72 -4.83 -16.43
C HIS A 61 -26.73 -3.66 -16.25
N THR A 62 -25.65 -3.87 -15.50
CA THR A 62 -24.67 -2.87 -15.07
C THR A 62 -23.22 -3.33 -15.30
N PRO A 63 -22.82 -3.66 -16.54
CA PRO A 63 -21.54 -4.32 -16.82
C PRO A 63 -20.33 -3.46 -16.45
N ASN A 64 -20.42 -2.13 -16.61
CA ASN A 64 -19.33 -1.22 -16.23
C ASN A 64 -19.15 -1.15 -14.71
N VAL A 65 -20.25 -1.15 -13.95
CA VAL A 65 -20.19 -1.15 -12.48
C VAL A 65 -19.69 -2.49 -11.97
N ASN A 66 -20.09 -3.60 -12.60
CA ASN A 66 -19.55 -4.91 -12.27
C ASN A 66 -18.04 -4.99 -12.48
N ARG A 67 -17.54 -4.42 -13.59
CA ARG A 67 -16.11 -4.36 -13.87
C ARG A 67 -15.37 -3.57 -12.78
N LEU A 68 -15.89 -2.40 -12.40
CA LEU A 68 -15.34 -1.61 -11.29
C LEU A 68 -15.34 -2.37 -9.97
N ALA A 69 -16.42 -3.11 -9.67
CA ALA A 69 -16.52 -3.93 -8.47
C ALA A 69 -15.56 -5.13 -8.48
N SER A 70 -15.26 -5.72 -9.64
CA SER A 70 -14.34 -6.85 -9.77
C SER A 70 -12.85 -6.45 -9.78
N GLU A 71 -12.55 -5.27 -10.31
CA GLU A 71 -11.18 -4.74 -10.40
C GLU A 71 -10.80 -3.91 -9.15
N GLY A 72 -11.79 -3.54 -8.33
CA GLY A 72 -11.63 -2.66 -7.18
C GLY A 72 -12.07 -3.29 -5.86
N ILE A 73 -12.46 -2.41 -4.94
CA ILE A 73 -13.00 -2.78 -3.63
C ILE A 73 -14.50 -2.52 -3.64
N ARG A 74 -15.29 -3.53 -3.28
CA ARG A 74 -16.74 -3.42 -3.13
C ARG A 74 -17.12 -3.41 -1.66
N PHE A 75 -17.91 -2.41 -1.26
CA PHE A 75 -18.46 -2.31 0.10
C PHE A 75 -19.86 -2.93 0.16
N THR A 76 -20.06 -3.92 1.03
CA THR A 76 -21.35 -4.60 1.18
C THR A 76 -22.14 -4.12 2.40
N ASN A 77 -21.63 -3.15 3.14
CA ASN A 77 -22.26 -2.57 4.32
C ASN A 77 -22.04 -1.05 4.34
N VAL A 78 -22.64 -0.36 3.37
CA VAL A 78 -22.56 1.10 3.22
C VAL A 78 -23.91 1.72 3.59
N HIS A 79 -23.86 2.83 4.31
CA HIS A 79 -25.05 3.56 4.74
C HIS A 79 -24.89 5.04 4.44
N ALA A 80 -25.95 5.66 3.93
CA ALA A 80 -26.09 7.10 3.98
C ALA A 80 -26.44 7.52 5.42
N THR A 81 -25.75 8.52 5.95
CA THR A 81 -26.01 9.02 7.32
C THR A 81 -27.40 9.67 7.45
N ALA A 82 -27.95 10.16 6.34
CA ALA A 82 -29.30 10.64 6.21
C ALA A 82 -29.86 10.17 4.87
N SER A 83 -31.13 9.78 4.85
CA SER A 83 -31.87 9.52 3.62
C SER A 83 -32.95 10.58 3.52
N THR A 84 -32.95 11.34 2.43
CA THR A 84 -34.08 12.19 2.05
C THR A 84 -35.00 11.38 1.14
N SER A 85 -36.31 11.55 1.30
CA SER A 85 -37.33 10.99 0.39
C SER A 85 -37.60 11.92 -0.77
#